data_AF-A0A954RTU4-F1
#
_entry.id   AF-A0A954RTU4-F1
#
_cell.length_a   1.000
_cell.length_b   1.000
_cell.length_c   1.000
_cell.angle_alpha   90.00
_cell.angle_beta   90.00
_cell.angle_gamma   90.00
#
_symmetry.space_group_name_H-M   'P 1'
#
loop_
_entity.id
_entity.type
_entity.pdbx_description
1 polymer ?
#
loop_
_entity_poly.entity_id
_entity_poly.type
_entity_poly.pdbx_seq_one_letter_code
_entity_poly.pdbx_strand_id
1 'polypeptide(L)' 'GLVWFAVAMRGQATRVEKHIFEDRGRAFIRTETVRTALKMGLASLTAR' A
#
# COMPACT_ATOMS: atom_id res chain seq x y z
N GLY A 1 -5.16 12.97 -1.51
CA GLY A 1 -4.59 12.09 -0.46
C GLY A 1 -3.34 11.37 -0.94
N LEU A 2 -2.19 12.04 -0.93
CA LEU A 2 -0.89 11.39 -1.21
C LEU A 2 -0.49 10.49 -0.04
N VAL A 3 -0.12 9.25 -0.33
CA VAL A 3 0.38 8.27 0.64
C VAL A 3 1.53 7.48 0.00
N TRP A 4 2.59 7.26 0.77
CA TRP A 4 3.68 6.35 0.42
C TRP A 4 3.50 5.02 1.14
N PHE A 5 3.66 3.92 0.40
CA PHE A 5 3.60 2.55 0.90
C PHE A 5 4.95 1.90 0.74
N ALA A 6 5.35 1.08 1.72
CA ALA A 6 6.50 0.22 1.61
C ALA A 6 6.18 -1.15 2.23
N VAL A 7 6.66 -2.22 1.59
CA VAL A 7 6.58 -3.59 2.11
C VAL A 7 7.97 -4.21 2.02
N ALA A 8 8.44 -4.72 3.15
CA ALA A 8 9.74 -5.36 3.29
C ALA A 8 9.52 -6.83 3.66
N MET A 9 10.21 -7.71 2.95
CA MET A 9 10.17 -9.16 3.17
C MET A 9 11.61 -9.64 3.39
N ARG A 10 11.80 -10.58 4.32
CA ARG A 10 13.15 -11.11 4.62
C ARG A 10 13.76 -11.70 3.35
N GLY A 11 14.97 -11.25 3.01
CA GLY A 11 15.72 -11.74 1.84
C GLY A 11 15.23 -11.20 0.51
N GLN A 12 14.34 -10.20 0.50
CA GLN A 12 13.87 -9.54 -0.72
C GLN A 12 14.11 -8.03 -0.62
N ALA A 13 14.25 -7.38 -1.78
CA ALA A 13 14.28 -5.92 -1.85
C ALA A 13 12.94 -5.33 -1.38
N THR A 14 13.01 -4.24 -0.62
CA THR A 14 11.81 -3.48 -0.21
C THR A 14 11.12 -2.92 -1.44
N ARG A 15 9.82 -3.22 -1.61
CA ARG A 15 8.98 -2.61 -2.64
C ARG A 15 8.35 -1.34 -2.06
N VAL A 16 8.41 -0.25 -2.82
CA VAL A 16 7.90 1.08 -2.43
C VAL A 16 6.96 1.58 -3.51
N GLU A 17 5.82 2.14 -3.12
CA GLU A 17 4.82 2.71 -4.04
C GLU A 17 4.31 4.05 -3.55
N LYS A 18 4.14 4.99 -4.49
CA LYS A 18 3.49 6.27 -4.26
C LYS A 18 2.05 6.19 -4.78
N HIS A 19 1.07 6.50 -3.93
CA HIS A 19 -0.33 6.56 -4.33
C HIS A 19 -0.92 7.94 -4.06
N ILE A 20 -1.70 8.47 -4.99
CA ILE A 20 -2.46 9.71 -4.80
C ILE A 20 -3.93 9.35 -4.85
N PHE A 21 -4.58 9.29 -3.69
CA PHE A 21 -6.02 9.10 -3.60
C PHE A 21 -6.78 10.37 -3.97
N GLU A 22 -7.93 10.19 -4.62
CA GLU A 22 -8.90 11.24 -4.86
C GLU A 22 -9.30 11.93 -3.55
N ASP A 23 -9.61 13.22 -3.65
CA ASP A 23 -10.00 14.02 -2.50
C ASP A 23 -11.48 13.82 -2.15
N ARG A 24 -11.78 12.68 -1.49
CA ARG A 24 -13.12 12.34 -0.98
C ARG A 24 -13.19 12.36 0.55
N GLY A 25 -12.33 13.16 1.16
CA GLY A 25 -12.24 13.33 2.61
C GLY A 25 -11.45 12.24 3.34
N ARG A 26 -11.21 12.49 4.64
CA ARG A 26 -10.25 11.72 5.44
C ARG A 26 -10.64 10.25 5.65
N ALA A 27 -11.92 9.97 5.89
CA ALA A 27 -12.39 8.60 6.14
C ALA A 27 -12.17 7.69 4.93
N PHE A 28 -12.53 8.19 3.73
CA PHE A 28 -12.30 7.49 2.48
C PHE A 28 -10.81 7.18 2.26
N ILE A 29 -9.95 8.19 2.37
CA ILE A 29 -8.50 8.04 2.16
C ILE A 29 -7.92 6.99 3.10
N ARG A 30 -8.33 6.96 4.38
CA ARG A 30 -7.86 5.98 5.36
C ARG A 30 -8.31 4.56 5.03
N THR A 31 -9.57 4.36 4.65
CA THR A 31 -10.09 3.05 4.24
C THR A 31 -9.35 2.51 3.03
N GLU A 32 -9.14 3.35 2.01
CA GLU A 32 -8.41 2.95 0.80
C GLU A 32 -6.92 2.74 1.06
N THR A 33 -6.33 3.49 1.99
CA THR A 33 -4.95 3.24 2.43
C THR A 33 -4.78 1.84 3.02
N VAL A 34 -5.69 1.41 3.92
CA VAL A 34 -5.66 0.06 4.49
C VAL A 34 -5.83 -1.00 3.39
N ARG A 35 -6.80 -0.80 2.49
CA ARG A 35 -7.03 -1.71 1.36
C ARG A 35 -5.77 -1.86 0.49
N THR A 36 -5.11 -0.76 0.15
CA THR A 36 -3.89 -0.77 -0.67
C THR A 36 -2.74 -1.47 0.04
N ALA A 37 -2.52 -1.19 1.33
CA ALA A 37 -1.47 -1.86 2.10
C ALA A 37 -1.69 -3.38 2.18
N LEU A 38 -2.92 -3.83 2.40
CA LEU A 38 -3.26 -5.27 2.44
C LEU A 38 -3.05 -5.94 1.08
N LYS A 39 -3.47 -5.31 -0.02
CA LYS A 39 -3.23 -5.82 -1.38
C LYS A 39 -1.73 -5.95 -1.66
N MET A 40 -0.94 -4.95 -1.30
CA MET A 40 0.51 -4.95 -1.48
C MET A 40 1.18 -6.07 -0.67
N GLY A 41 0.79 -6.24 0.60
CA GLY A 41 1.26 -7.34 1.44
C GLY A 41 0.91 -8.73 0.88
N LEU A 42 -0.33 -8.93 0.46
CA LEU A 42 -0.76 -10.20 -0.15
C LEU A 42 0.01 -10.49 -1.44
N ALA A 43 0.16 -9.51 -2.32
CA ALA A 43 0.95 -9.66 -3.55
C ALA A 43 2.41 -10.05 -3.26
N SER A 44 3.02 -9.47 -2.22
CA SER A 44 4.37 -9.85 -1.79
C SER A 44 4.48 -11.27 -1.24
N LEU A 45 3.41 -11.82 -0.66
CA LEU A 45 3.38 -13.19 -0.16
C LEU A 45 3.15 -14.22 -1.28
N THR A 46 2.36 -13.87 -2.30
CA THR A 46 1.98 -14.77 -3.39
C THR A 46 2.91 -14.72 -4.60
N ALA A 47 3.79 -13.72 -4.72
CA ALA A 47 4.76 -13.61 -5.82
C ALA A 47 5.95 -14.61 -5.69
N ARG A 48 5.75 -15.74 -5.00
CA ARG A 48 6.73 -16.82 -4.83
C ARG A 48 6.55 -17.89 -5.89
#